data_AF-A0A953QSS2-F1
#
_entry.id   AF-A0A953QSS2-F1
#
_cell.length_a   1.000
_cell.length_b   1.000
_cell.length_c   1.000
_cell.angle_alpha   90.00
_cell.angle_beta   90.00
_cell.angle_gamma   90.00
#
_symmetry.space_group_name_H-M   'P 1'
#
loop_
_entity.id
_entity.type
_entity.pdbx_description
1 polymer ?
#
loop_
_entity_poly.entity_id
_entity_poly.type
_entity_poly.pdbx_seq_one_letter_code
_entity_poly.pdbx_strand_id
1 'polypeptide(L)'
;MNRICWKLVDIVSRALEPGERDIVRGDFAESQQTGPQALRDVLGLVARRQMAPWHNWRPWLILAGLVVPLGLLLSLLSNHVASMNSVYSWMYFNNWDWSLLQHRAFWIVLAQTIVLVFPDILALICLSWAIGFTLGDLSRRTIPVNGVLFCLVLLFGALVAAPQYMRLQVHFMTLGFHPRNTGPDPVSSLTLYRVLFPVLVQIILVLLPSLLGMYKGARSHRLSLPLRMILWVLALGSMAVLAAMQGIWWVALVTQSRPWFHPIWQKPPWLLAIAGPVMYWLATAARKRHSGAGNPACSRL
;
A
#
# COMPACT_ATOMS: atom_id res chain seq x y z
N MET A 1 3.36 33.98 -10.44
CA MET A 1 3.25 33.12 -9.22
C MET A 1 1.84 32.96 -8.66
N ASN A 2 0.94 33.95 -8.73
CA ASN A 2 -0.42 33.85 -8.15
C ASN A 2 -1.23 32.60 -8.56
N ARG A 3 -1.15 32.16 -9.83
CA ARG A 3 -1.96 31.02 -10.31
C ARG A 3 -1.62 29.68 -9.63
N ILE A 4 -0.37 29.48 -9.20
CA ILE A 4 0.05 28.27 -8.48
C ILE A 4 -0.43 28.33 -7.03
N CYS A 5 -0.27 29.49 -6.36
CA CYS A 5 -0.78 29.69 -5.00
C CYS A 5 -2.30 29.48 -4.94
N TRP A 6 -3.07 30.00 -5.89
CA TRP A 6 -4.52 29.77 -5.95
C TRP A 6 -4.90 28.30 -6.17
N LYS A 7 -4.16 27.57 -7.02
CA LYS A 7 -4.34 26.11 -7.14
C LYS A 7 -4.06 25.39 -5.83
N LEU A 8 -3.04 25.81 -5.08
CA LEU A 8 -2.73 25.25 -3.77
C LEU A 8 -3.81 25.60 -2.75
N VAL A 9 -4.31 26.83 -2.71
CA VAL A 9 -5.45 27.25 -1.89
C VAL A 9 -6.67 26.37 -2.20
N ASP A 10 -6.97 26.15 -3.48
CA ASP A 10 -8.06 25.27 -3.89
C ASP A 10 -7.88 23.85 -3.37
N ILE A 11 -6.67 23.30 -3.47
CA ILE A 11 -6.35 21.95 -3.00
C ILE A 11 -6.47 21.86 -1.48
N VAL A 12 -5.88 22.81 -0.74
CA VAL A 12 -5.88 22.83 0.73
C VAL A 12 -7.30 23.07 1.26
N SER A 13 -8.09 23.92 0.59
CA SER A 13 -9.50 24.17 0.95
C SER A 13 -10.39 22.93 0.85
N ARG A 14 -10.00 21.92 0.05
CA ARG A 14 -10.74 20.63 -0.01
C ARG A 14 -10.59 19.80 1.26
N ALA A 15 -9.66 20.15 2.15
CA ALA A 15 -9.53 19.55 3.47
C ALA A 15 -10.51 20.13 4.50
N LEU A 16 -11.17 21.26 4.19
CA LEU A 16 -12.23 21.86 5.01
C LEU A 16 -13.59 21.23 4.66
N GLU A 17 -14.56 21.34 5.58
CA GLU A 17 -15.93 20.92 5.30
C GLU A 17 -16.55 21.75 4.16
N PRO A 18 -17.46 21.18 3.34
CA PRO A 18 -17.99 21.87 2.16
C PRO A 18 -18.55 23.27 2.46
N GLY A 19 -19.28 23.42 3.57
CA GLY A 19 -19.83 24.71 3.98
C GLY A 19 -18.75 25.73 4.37
N GLU A 20 -17.75 25.31 5.14
CA GLU A 20 -16.62 26.19 5.51
C GLU A 20 -15.78 26.58 4.30
N ARG A 21 -15.60 25.65 3.36
CA ARG A 21 -14.83 25.90 2.13
C ARG A 21 -15.44 27.05 1.33
N ASP A 22 -16.76 27.06 1.18
CA ASP A 22 -17.44 28.07 0.37
C ASP A 22 -17.45 29.43 1.09
N ILE A 23 -17.55 29.45 2.43
CA ILE A 23 -17.40 30.66 3.25
C ILE A 23 -15.98 31.23 3.11
N VAL A 24 -14.94 30.41 3.30
CA VAL A 24 -13.54 30.83 3.21
C VAL A 24 -13.18 31.34 1.82
N ARG A 25 -13.76 30.74 0.76
CA ARG A 25 -13.60 31.23 -0.62
C ARG A 25 -14.29 32.58 -0.84
N GLY A 26 -15.47 32.78 -0.24
CA GLY A 26 -16.17 34.06 -0.27
C GLY A 26 -15.33 35.16 0.40
N ASP A 27 -14.81 34.88 1.59
CA ASP A 27 -13.98 35.81 2.37
C ASP A 27 -12.72 36.25 1.59
N PHE A 28 -12.04 35.33 0.89
CA PHE A 28 -10.90 35.71 0.05
C PHE A 28 -11.28 36.49 -1.22
N ALA A 29 -12.46 36.24 -1.77
CA ALA A 29 -12.96 37.01 -2.91
C ALA A 29 -13.28 38.45 -2.50
N GLU A 30 -13.79 38.65 -1.29
CA GLU A 30 -14.14 39.97 -0.74
C GLU A 30 -12.91 40.75 -0.27
N SER A 31 -11.94 40.10 0.37
CA SER A 31 -10.78 40.74 1.00
C SER A 31 -9.63 41.08 0.04
N GLN A 32 -9.71 40.73 -1.25
CA GLN A 32 -8.68 40.95 -2.28
C GLN A 32 -7.24 40.58 -1.85
N GLN A 33 -7.10 39.59 -0.97
CA GLN A 33 -5.80 39.20 -0.43
C GLN A 33 -4.87 38.63 -1.51
N THR A 34 -3.56 38.80 -1.29
CA THR A 34 -2.55 38.19 -2.15
C THR A 34 -2.53 36.68 -1.99
N GLY A 35 -2.35 35.93 -3.09
CA GLY A 35 -2.36 34.46 -3.11
C GLY A 35 -1.53 33.74 -2.02
N PRO A 36 -0.30 34.18 -1.68
CA PRO A 36 0.47 33.55 -0.61
C PRO A 36 -0.08 33.82 0.80
N GLN A 37 -0.70 34.98 1.03
CA GLN A 37 -1.30 35.32 2.32
C GLN A 37 -2.56 34.49 2.56
N ALA A 38 -3.45 34.41 1.56
CA ALA A 38 -4.61 33.51 1.58
C ALA A 38 -4.19 32.05 1.82
N LEU A 39 -3.11 31.58 1.17
CA LEU A 39 -2.60 30.22 1.39
C LEU A 39 -2.16 29.97 2.84
N ARG A 40 -1.44 30.93 3.44
CA ARG A 40 -1.00 30.84 4.84
C ARG A 40 -2.19 30.81 5.80
N ASP A 41 -3.21 31.61 5.53
CA ASP A 41 -4.40 31.70 6.37
C ASP A 41 -5.25 30.42 6.30
N VAL A 42 -5.46 29.87 5.09
CA VAL A 42 -6.12 28.56 4.93
C VAL A 42 -5.31 27.46 5.61
N LEU A 43 -3.99 27.43 5.43
CA LEU A 43 -3.14 26.41 6.08
C LEU A 43 -3.23 26.50 7.60
N GLY A 44 -3.22 27.71 8.16
CA GLY A 44 -3.40 27.94 9.59
C GLY A 44 -4.77 27.47 10.09
N LEU A 45 -5.84 27.76 9.34
CA LEU A 45 -7.19 27.33 9.66
C LEU A 45 -7.30 25.80 9.61
N VAL A 46 -6.83 25.17 8.53
CA VAL A 46 -6.81 23.72 8.36
C VAL A 46 -5.98 23.07 9.47
N ALA A 47 -4.81 23.60 9.81
CA ALA A 47 -3.98 23.07 10.88
C ALA A 47 -4.72 23.11 12.24
N ARG A 48 -5.33 24.24 12.60
CA ARG A 48 -6.10 24.36 13.87
C ARG A 48 -7.30 23.42 13.89
N ARG A 49 -8.07 23.37 12.79
CA ARG A 49 -9.23 22.46 12.65
C ARG A 49 -8.81 20.99 12.68
N GLN A 50 -7.68 20.65 12.08
CA GLN A 50 -7.14 19.29 12.09
C GLN A 50 -6.49 18.94 13.42
N MET A 51 -6.00 19.91 14.21
CA MET A 51 -5.46 19.69 15.56
C MET A 51 -6.57 19.54 16.62
N ALA A 52 -7.73 20.19 16.47
CA ALA A 52 -8.82 20.06 17.45
C ALA A 52 -9.25 18.59 17.73
N PRO A 53 -9.35 17.70 16.73
CA PRO A 53 -9.58 16.27 16.95
C PRO A 53 -8.48 15.55 17.74
N TRP A 54 -7.24 16.03 17.73
CA TRP A 54 -6.10 15.36 18.37
C TRP A 54 -6.15 15.45 19.89
N HIS A 55 -6.99 16.32 20.44
CA HIS A 55 -7.29 16.33 21.86
C HIS A 55 -8.14 15.11 22.27
N ASN A 56 -8.82 14.46 21.32
CA ASN A 56 -9.51 13.21 21.58
C ASN A 56 -8.53 12.04 21.42
N TRP A 57 -8.62 11.05 22.31
CA TRP A 57 -7.79 9.83 22.26
C TRP A 57 -8.15 8.91 21.08
N ARG A 58 -9.35 9.03 20.49
CA ARG A 58 -9.82 8.13 19.43
C ARG A 58 -8.97 8.15 18.14
N PRO A 59 -8.64 9.33 17.56
CA PRO A 59 -7.71 9.41 16.43
C PRO A 59 -6.35 8.77 16.72
N TRP A 60 -5.83 8.94 17.95
CA TRP A 60 -4.56 8.34 18.37
C TRP A 60 -4.62 6.82 18.35
N LEU A 61 -5.74 6.20 18.76
CA LEU A 61 -5.87 4.74 18.66
C LEU A 61 -5.93 4.23 17.22
N ILE A 62 -6.59 4.95 16.31
CA ILE A 62 -6.58 4.57 14.89
C ILE A 62 -5.16 4.72 14.33
N LEU A 63 -4.47 5.78 14.72
CA LEU A 63 -3.11 6.07 14.28
C LEU A 63 -2.11 5.01 14.79
N ALA A 64 -2.03 4.83 16.10
CA ALA A 64 -1.09 3.89 16.73
C ALA A 64 -1.50 2.43 16.54
N GLY A 65 -2.79 2.13 16.61
CA GLY A 65 -3.31 0.76 16.56
C GLY A 65 -3.53 0.22 15.15
N LEU A 66 -3.67 1.08 14.14
CA LEU A 66 -3.93 0.66 12.77
C LEU A 66 -2.89 1.23 11.79
N VAL A 67 -2.75 2.55 11.67
CA VAL A 67 -1.90 3.15 10.61
C VAL A 67 -0.44 2.70 10.72
N VAL A 68 0.14 2.79 11.93
CA VAL A 68 1.54 2.41 12.17
C VAL A 68 1.80 0.92 11.89
N PRO A 69 1.08 -0.04 12.52
CA PRO A 69 1.35 -1.45 12.28
C PRO A 69 1.04 -1.87 10.84
N LEU A 70 0.00 -1.33 10.21
CA LEU A 70 -0.30 -1.59 8.80
C LEU A 70 0.82 -1.11 7.87
N GLY A 71 1.30 0.12 8.09
CA GLY A 71 2.37 0.71 7.30
C GLY A 71 3.68 -0.08 7.46
N LEU A 72 4.03 -0.43 8.70
CA LEU A 72 5.23 -1.25 8.97
C LEU A 72 5.12 -2.63 8.33
N LEU A 73 3.98 -3.33 8.49
CA LEU A 73 3.78 -4.65 7.90
C LEU A 73 3.90 -4.61 6.37
N LEU A 74 3.27 -3.64 5.71
CA LEU A 74 3.39 -3.48 4.26
C LEU A 74 4.81 -3.15 3.82
N SER A 75 5.53 -2.34 4.58
CA SER A 75 6.95 -2.03 4.32
C SER A 75 7.82 -3.29 4.42
N LEU A 76 7.61 -4.13 5.43
CA LEU A 76 8.31 -5.40 5.60
C LEU A 76 7.99 -6.40 4.48
N LEU A 77 6.71 -6.56 4.15
CA LEU A 77 6.27 -7.45 3.06
C LEU A 77 6.83 -7.00 1.72
N SER A 78 6.78 -5.69 1.44
CA SER A 78 7.34 -5.10 0.24
C SER A 78 8.85 -5.32 0.13
N ASN A 79 9.59 -5.10 1.23
CA ASN A 79 11.03 -5.35 1.24
C ASN A 79 11.36 -6.84 1.03
N HIS A 80 10.56 -7.74 1.62
CA HIS A 80 10.70 -9.17 1.39
C HIS A 80 10.46 -9.54 -0.08
N VAL A 81 9.35 -9.08 -0.66
CA VAL A 81 9.01 -9.29 -2.08
C VAL A 81 10.09 -8.68 -2.99
N ALA A 82 10.60 -7.49 -2.67
CA ALA A 82 11.69 -6.86 -3.41
C ALA A 82 12.99 -7.67 -3.33
N SER A 83 13.36 -8.15 -2.14
CA SER A 83 14.55 -8.97 -1.95
C SER A 83 14.48 -10.26 -2.77
N MET A 84 13.35 -10.98 -2.70
CA MET A 84 13.14 -12.22 -3.45
C MET A 84 13.16 -11.98 -4.97
N ASN A 85 12.54 -10.88 -5.41
CA ASN A 85 12.46 -10.56 -6.84
C ASN A 85 13.71 -9.88 -7.41
N SER A 86 14.61 -9.39 -6.56
CA SER A 86 15.84 -8.71 -7.00
C SER A 86 16.77 -9.65 -7.77
N VAL A 87 16.88 -10.92 -7.34
CA VAL A 87 17.71 -11.94 -7.99
C VAL A 87 17.17 -12.28 -9.37
N TYR A 88 15.86 -12.53 -9.47
CA TYR A 88 15.21 -12.79 -10.76
C TYR A 88 15.30 -11.58 -11.69
N SER A 89 15.05 -10.38 -11.16
CA SER A 89 15.15 -9.13 -11.93
C SER A 89 16.57 -8.93 -12.44
N TRP A 90 17.58 -9.15 -11.60
CA TRP A 90 18.99 -9.07 -12.00
C TRP A 90 19.33 -10.08 -13.08
N MET A 91 18.88 -11.33 -12.92
CA MET A 91 19.10 -12.39 -13.89
C MET A 91 18.54 -12.03 -15.27
N TYR A 92 17.33 -11.46 -15.33
CA TYR A 92 16.70 -11.13 -16.62
C TYR A 92 17.13 -9.77 -17.19
N PHE A 93 17.29 -8.73 -16.36
CA PHE A 93 17.64 -7.40 -16.87
C PHE A 93 19.11 -7.28 -17.25
N ASN A 94 20.04 -7.84 -16.45
CA ASN A 94 21.47 -7.72 -16.77
C ASN A 94 21.94 -8.71 -17.82
N ASN A 95 21.27 -9.86 -17.94
CA ASN A 95 21.57 -10.82 -18.99
C ASN A 95 20.59 -10.68 -20.17
N TRP A 96 19.91 -9.54 -20.33
CA TRP A 96 18.99 -9.35 -21.45
C TRP A 96 19.76 -9.29 -22.76
N ASP A 97 19.69 -10.36 -23.54
CA ASP A 97 20.21 -10.43 -24.90
C ASP A 97 19.12 -10.93 -25.85
N TRP A 98 19.00 -10.28 -27.01
CA TRP A 98 18.10 -10.69 -28.08
C TRP A 98 18.36 -12.11 -28.55
N SER A 99 19.60 -12.61 -28.42
CA SER A 99 19.96 -14.01 -28.74
C SER A 99 19.27 -15.03 -27.82
N LEU A 100 19.00 -14.68 -26.55
CA LEU A 100 18.35 -15.57 -25.59
C LEU A 100 16.88 -15.83 -25.92
N LEU A 101 16.22 -14.87 -26.58
CA LEU A 101 14.83 -15.02 -27.02
C LEU A 101 14.66 -16.12 -28.07
N GLN A 102 15.74 -16.52 -28.76
CA GLN A 102 15.72 -17.61 -29.73
C GLN A 102 15.68 -18.99 -29.05
N HIS A 103 16.06 -19.07 -27.77
CA HIS A 103 16.19 -20.34 -27.05
C HIS A 103 14.88 -20.71 -26.35
N ARG A 104 14.34 -21.90 -26.64
CA ARG A 104 13.11 -22.41 -25.98
C ARG A 104 13.27 -22.51 -24.44
N ALA A 105 14.45 -22.87 -23.97
CA ALA A 105 14.74 -22.99 -22.54
C ALA A 105 14.51 -21.67 -21.79
N PHE A 106 14.87 -20.53 -22.39
CA PHE A 106 14.66 -19.20 -21.82
C PHE A 106 13.18 -18.96 -21.51
N TRP A 107 12.29 -19.23 -22.47
CA TRP A 107 10.85 -19.03 -22.30
C TRP A 107 10.24 -19.93 -21.21
N ILE A 108 10.73 -21.15 -21.07
CA ILE A 108 10.27 -22.07 -20.01
C ILE A 108 10.63 -21.51 -18.63
N VAL A 109 11.89 -21.11 -18.44
CA VAL A 109 12.34 -20.53 -17.16
C VAL A 109 11.66 -19.19 -16.88
N LEU A 110 11.44 -18.37 -17.91
CA LEU A 110 10.71 -17.11 -17.79
C LEU A 110 9.26 -17.36 -17.36
N ALA A 111 8.57 -18.31 -17.98
CA ALA A 111 7.21 -18.67 -17.59
C ALA A 111 7.15 -19.19 -16.14
N GLN A 112 8.10 -20.03 -15.74
CA GLN A 112 8.22 -20.50 -14.36
C GLN A 112 8.46 -19.35 -13.37
N THR A 113 9.34 -18.41 -13.73
CA THR A 113 9.63 -17.23 -12.92
C THR A 113 8.39 -16.34 -12.80
N ILE A 114 7.66 -16.10 -13.89
CA ILE A 114 6.40 -15.33 -13.87
C ILE A 114 5.39 -16.02 -12.95
N VAL A 115 5.18 -17.33 -13.07
CA VAL A 115 4.25 -18.08 -12.21
C VAL A 115 4.67 -18.04 -10.73
N LEU A 116 5.98 -17.94 -10.46
CA LEU A 116 6.50 -17.84 -9.11
C LEU A 116 6.31 -16.43 -8.51
N VAL A 117 6.69 -15.38 -9.25
CA VAL A 117 6.80 -13.99 -8.79
C VAL A 117 5.47 -13.23 -8.87
N PHE A 118 4.69 -13.48 -9.92
CA PHE A 118 3.47 -12.72 -10.19
C PHE A 118 2.43 -12.77 -9.06
N PRO A 119 2.17 -13.92 -8.39
CA PRO A 119 1.24 -13.97 -7.27
C PRO A 119 1.63 -13.07 -6.10
N ASP A 120 2.93 -12.97 -5.79
CA ASP A 120 3.42 -12.16 -4.67
C ASP A 120 3.25 -10.66 -4.97
N ILE A 121 3.56 -10.24 -6.21
CA ILE A 121 3.34 -8.87 -6.68
C ILE A 121 1.84 -8.53 -6.64
N LEU A 122 1.00 -9.41 -7.18
CA LEU A 122 -0.44 -9.17 -7.24
C LEU A 122 -1.04 -9.11 -5.84
N ALA A 123 -0.64 -10.01 -4.94
CA ALA A 123 -1.10 -10.01 -3.57
C ALA A 123 -0.66 -8.74 -2.82
N LEU A 124 0.58 -8.28 -3.04
CA LEU A 124 1.07 -7.03 -2.45
C LEU A 124 0.26 -5.82 -2.94
N ILE A 125 -0.02 -5.71 -4.25
CA ILE A 125 -0.88 -4.66 -4.81
C ILE A 125 -2.28 -4.72 -4.19
N CYS A 126 -2.87 -5.91 -4.16
CA CYS A 126 -4.23 -6.14 -3.65
C CYS A 126 -4.34 -5.79 -2.16
N LEU A 127 -3.39 -6.25 -1.35
CA LEU A 127 -3.32 -5.97 0.09
C LEU A 127 -3.11 -4.48 0.36
N SER A 128 -2.17 -3.85 -0.37
CA SER A 128 -1.89 -2.41 -0.25
C SER A 128 -3.12 -1.58 -0.60
N TRP A 129 -3.83 -1.94 -1.67
CA TRP A 129 -5.08 -1.29 -2.05
C TRP A 129 -6.18 -1.49 -1.00
N ALA A 130 -6.35 -2.71 -0.48
CA ALA A 130 -7.37 -3.02 0.54
C ALA A 130 -7.12 -2.25 1.86
N ILE A 131 -5.86 -2.20 2.31
CA ILE A 131 -5.44 -1.40 3.47
C ILE A 131 -5.70 0.09 3.22
N GLY A 132 -5.33 0.60 2.05
CA GLY A 132 -5.63 1.96 1.68
C GLY A 132 -7.14 2.24 1.71
N PHE A 133 -7.93 1.35 1.12
CA PHE A 133 -9.38 1.48 1.07
C PHE A 133 -10.02 1.53 2.46
N THR A 134 -9.63 0.60 3.34
CA THR A 134 -10.12 0.54 4.73
C THR A 134 -9.75 1.79 5.51
N LEU A 135 -8.52 2.30 5.37
CA LEU A 135 -8.10 3.57 5.96
C LEU A 135 -8.93 4.75 5.45
N GLY A 136 -9.13 4.87 4.14
CA GLY A 136 -9.93 5.95 3.55
C GLY A 136 -11.39 5.93 3.99
N ASP A 137 -11.93 4.74 4.24
CA ASP A 137 -13.31 4.56 4.64
C ASP A 137 -13.57 4.78 6.15
N LEU A 138 -12.63 4.42 7.04
CA LEU A 138 -12.72 4.78 8.49
C LEU A 138 -12.50 6.27 8.73
N SER A 139 -11.59 6.86 7.97
CA SER A 139 -10.90 8.09 8.38
C SER A 139 -11.37 9.33 7.64
N ARG A 140 -12.62 9.39 7.16
CA ARG A 140 -13.06 10.40 6.16
C ARG A 140 -12.67 11.85 6.48
N ARG A 141 -12.79 12.26 7.75
CA ARG A 141 -12.46 13.62 8.19
C ARG A 141 -10.95 13.89 8.31
N THR A 142 -10.16 12.84 8.53
CA THR A 142 -8.71 12.90 8.79
C THR A 142 -7.90 12.21 7.69
N ILE A 143 -8.49 11.94 6.50
CA ILE A 143 -7.80 11.34 5.35
C ILE A 143 -6.47 12.02 5.03
N PRO A 144 -6.38 13.37 4.90
CA PRO A 144 -5.12 13.98 4.50
C PRO A 144 -4.03 13.73 5.55
N VAL A 145 -4.38 13.81 6.83
CA VAL A 145 -3.46 13.60 7.95
C VAL A 145 -3.02 12.14 8.03
N ASN A 146 -3.98 11.21 8.06
CA ASN A 146 -3.69 9.78 8.14
C ASN A 146 -3.01 9.26 6.89
N GLY A 147 -3.33 9.81 5.72
CA GLY A 147 -2.65 9.52 4.46
C GLY A 147 -1.19 9.96 4.48
N VAL A 148 -0.92 11.21 4.87
CA VAL A 148 0.47 11.71 5.00
C VAL A 148 1.25 10.87 6.00
N LEU A 149 0.68 10.59 7.17
CA LEU A 149 1.34 9.78 8.17
C LEU A 149 1.59 8.34 7.69
N PHE A 150 0.61 7.72 7.04
CA PHE A 150 0.78 6.39 6.44
C PHE A 150 1.90 6.41 5.39
N CYS A 151 1.97 7.43 4.53
CA CYS A 151 3.08 7.60 3.60
C CYS A 151 4.43 7.72 4.31
N LEU A 152 4.51 8.52 5.39
CA LEU A 152 5.72 8.64 6.18
C LEU A 152 6.11 7.30 6.81
N VAL A 153 5.17 6.57 7.42
CA VAL A 153 5.44 5.25 7.98
C VAL A 153 5.87 4.26 6.91
N LEU A 154 5.30 4.29 5.69
CA LEU A 154 5.73 3.43 4.60
C LEU A 154 7.15 3.73 4.12
N LEU A 155 7.52 5.01 3.99
CA LEU A 155 8.83 5.43 3.49
C LEU A 155 9.93 5.28 4.54
N PHE A 156 9.66 5.69 5.77
CA PHE A 156 10.62 5.64 6.87
C PHE A 156 10.58 4.32 7.64
N GLY A 157 9.49 3.56 7.57
CA GLY A 157 9.37 2.26 8.22
C GLY A 157 10.44 1.29 7.76
N ALA A 158 10.79 1.30 6.47
CA ALA A 158 11.91 0.51 5.95
C ALA A 158 13.24 0.92 6.59
N LEU A 159 13.48 2.22 6.78
CA LEU A 159 14.70 2.74 7.41
C LEU A 159 14.77 2.40 8.90
N VAL A 160 13.64 2.40 9.60
CA VAL A 160 13.55 2.07 11.03
C VAL A 160 13.61 0.57 11.27
N ALA A 161 12.99 -0.23 10.40
CA ALA A 161 12.94 -1.68 10.53
C ALA A 161 14.21 -2.38 10.01
N ALA A 162 14.92 -1.80 9.04
CA ALA A 162 16.14 -2.39 8.50
C ALA A 162 17.24 -2.67 9.56
N PRO A 163 17.56 -1.75 10.49
CA PRO A 163 18.52 -2.02 11.57
C PRO A 163 18.08 -3.13 12.51
N GLN A 164 16.78 -3.25 12.78
CA GLN A 164 16.23 -4.28 13.67
C GLN A 164 16.29 -5.65 13.01
N TYR A 165 15.93 -5.74 11.72
CA TYR A 165 16.10 -6.96 10.93
C TYR A 165 17.56 -7.37 10.82
N MET A 166 18.47 -6.42 10.57
CA MET A 166 19.91 -6.70 10.56
C MET A 166 20.41 -7.17 11.92
N ARG A 167 20.00 -6.53 13.03
CA ARG A 167 20.38 -6.98 14.37
C ARG A 167 19.89 -8.39 14.66
N LEU A 168 18.64 -8.69 14.30
CA LEU A 168 18.09 -10.03 14.45
C LEU A 168 18.91 -11.02 13.62
N GLN A 169 19.10 -10.73 12.33
CA GLN A 169 19.83 -11.58 11.40
C GLN A 169 21.27 -11.84 11.85
N VAL A 170 21.98 -10.81 12.33
CA VAL A 170 23.32 -10.92 12.91
C VAL A 170 23.31 -11.78 14.17
N HIS A 171 22.34 -11.58 15.07
CA HIS A 171 22.19 -12.41 16.26
C HIS A 171 22.00 -13.89 15.90
N PHE A 172 21.22 -14.19 14.86
CA PHE A 172 21.06 -15.56 14.39
C PHE A 172 22.29 -16.12 13.67
N MET A 173 23.06 -15.28 12.95
CA MET A 173 24.37 -15.68 12.44
C MET A 173 25.33 -16.05 13.58
N THR A 174 25.29 -15.34 14.72
CA THR A 174 26.11 -15.69 15.90
C THR A 174 25.68 -16.99 16.57
N LEU A 175 24.43 -17.43 16.37
CA LEU A 175 23.93 -18.72 16.85
C LEU A 175 24.30 -19.92 15.95
N GLY A 176 25.17 -19.72 14.95
CA GLY A 176 25.62 -20.79 14.06
C GLY A 176 24.64 -21.15 12.95
N PHE A 177 23.54 -20.41 12.81
CA PHE A 177 22.66 -20.52 11.65
C PHE A 177 23.25 -19.73 10.49
N HIS A 178 24.23 -20.33 9.80
CA HIS A 178 24.70 -19.79 8.53
C HIS A 178 23.67 -20.14 7.44
N PRO A 179 23.03 -19.14 6.81
CA PRO A 179 22.26 -19.40 5.61
C PRO A 179 23.21 -20.05 4.61
N ARG A 180 22.81 -21.21 4.08
CA ARG A 180 23.66 -22.15 3.33
C ARG A 180 24.31 -21.57 2.06
N ASN A 181 23.95 -20.34 1.67
CA ASN A 181 24.52 -19.57 0.55
C ASN A 181 24.76 -18.10 0.98
N THR A 182 25.72 -17.84 1.87
CA THR A 182 26.14 -16.46 2.25
C THR A 182 27.48 -16.06 1.64
N GLY A 183 27.77 -16.58 0.44
CA GLY A 183 28.69 -15.84 -0.43
C GLY A 183 28.12 -14.43 -0.65
N PRO A 184 28.96 -13.39 -0.82
CA PRO A 184 28.47 -12.06 -1.17
C PRO A 184 27.66 -12.20 -2.46
N ASP A 185 26.32 -12.21 -2.34
CA ASP A 185 25.44 -12.35 -3.50
C ASP A 185 25.77 -11.18 -4.43
N PRO A 186 26.31 -11.41 -5.63
CA PRO A 186 26.81 -10.34 -6.50
C PRO A 186 25.68 -9.34 -6.83
N VAL A 187 24.44 -9.83 -6.86
CA VAL A 187 23.23 -9.01 -7.02
C VAL A 187 23.09 -7.94 -5.93
N SER A 188 23.35 -8.30 -4.68
CA SER A 188 23.17 -7.42 -3.51
C SER A 188 24.28 -6.37 -3.36
N SER A 189 25.40 -6.55 -4.06
CA SER A 189 26.49 -5.56 -4.12
C SER A 189 26.15 -4.33 -4.95
N LEU A 190 25.20 -4.45 -5.89
CA LEU A 190 24.81 -3.37 -6.77
C LEU A 190 23.80 -2.45 -6.08
N THR A 191 24.16 -1.17 -5.92
CA THR A 191 23.30 -0.13 -5.30
C THR A 191 21.90 -0.08 -5.92
N LEU A 192 21.78 -0.36 -7.22
CA LEU A 192 20.51 -0.40 -7.94
C LEU A 192 19.56 -1.46 -7.35
N TYR A 193 20.02 -2.69 -7.16
CA TYR A 193 19.17 -3.77 -6.64
C TYR A 193 19.00 -3.72 -5.13
N ARG A 194 19.99 -3.17 -4.41
CA ARG A 194 19.95 -3.05 -2.96
C ARG A 194 19.08 -1.90 -2.45
N VAL A 195 19.09 -0.75 -3.13
CA VAL A 195 18.45 0.47 -2.64
C VAL A 195 17.33 0.92 -3.57
N LEU A 196 17.61 1.06 -4.87
CA LEU A 196 16.64 1.62 -5.80
C LEU A 196 15.47 0.67 -6.04
N PHE A 197 15.73 -0.63 -6.22
CA PHE A 197 14.71 -1.62 -6.52
C PHE A 197 13.67 -1.78 -5.39
N PRO A 198 14.04 -1.93 -4.10
CA PRO A 198 13.07 -1.94 -3.01
C PRO A 198 12.25 -0.65 -2.91
N VAL A 199 12.88 0.51 -3.15
CA VAL A 199 12.16 1.80 -3.14
C VAL A 199 11.15 1.87 -4.29
N LEU A 200 11.51 1.42 -5.49
CA LEU A 200 10.58 1.36 -6.63
C LEU A 200 9.41 0.41 -6.35
N VAL A 201 9.69 -0.78 -5.81
CA VAL A 201 8.66 -1.74 -5.40
C VAL A 201 7.73 -1.12 -4.35
N GLN A 202 8.27 -0.44 -3.34
CA GLN A 202 7.50 0.26 -2.32
C GLN A 202 6.60 1.35 -2.91
N ILE A 203 7.12 2.19 -3.82
CA ILE A 203 6.35 3.29 -4.39
C ILE A 203 5.25 2.75 -5.32
N ILE A 204 5.60 1.83 -6.22
CA ILE A 204 4.71 1.38 -7.30
C ILE A 204 3.71 0.34 -6.81
N LEU A 205 4.15 -0.64 -6.01
CA LEU A 205 3.32 -1.77 -5.60
C LEU A 205 2.60 -1.56 -4.27
N VAL A 206 3.06 -0.62 -3.44
CA VAL A 206 2.44 -0.34 -2.14
C VAL A 206 1.82 1.05 -2.08
N LEU A 207 2.64 2.09 -2.15
CA LEU A 207 2.20 3.47 -1.91
C LEU A 207 1.10 3.90 -2.88
N LEU A 208 1.31 3.70 -4.18
CA LEU A 208 0.36 4.11 -5.21
C LEU A 208 -0.98 3.34 -5.08
N PRO A 209 -1.03 1.99 -4.99
CA PRO A 209 -2.26 1.25 -4.75
C PRO A 209 -2.96 1.64 -3.45
N SER A 210 -2.23 1.88 -2.36
CA SER A 210 -2.82 2.32 -1.09
C SER A 210 -3.46 3.70 -1.20
N LEU A 211 -2.82 4.68 -1.86
CA LEU A 211 -3.41 6.00 -2.08
C LEU A 211 -4.66 5.92 -2.96
N LEU A 212 -4.64 5.11 -4.00
CA LEU A 212 -5.81 4.84 -4.84
C LEU A 212 -6.94 4.16 -4.05
N GLY A 213 -6.59 3.24 -3.15
CA GLY A 213 -7.50 2.61 -2.20
C GLY A 213 -8.15 3.66 -1.31
N MET A 214 -7.35 4.47 -0.62
CA MET A 214 -7.82 5.53 0.29
C MET A 214 -8.78 6.49 -0.41
N TYR A 215 -8.40 6.96 -1.59
CA TYR A 215 -9.23 7.86 -2.38
C TYR A 215 -10.58 7.24 -2.76
N LYS A 216 -10.60 5.96 -3.14
CA LYS A 216 -11.84 5.23 -3.45
C LYS A 216 -12.67 4.99 -2.19
N GLY A 217 -12.05 4.61 -1.07
CA GLY A 217 -12.71 4.39 0.22
C GLY A 217 -13.38 5.66 0.74
N ALA A 218 -12.68 6.79 0.66
CA ALA A 218 -13.19 8.11 1.01
C ALA A 218 -14.46 8.51 0.26
N ARG A 219 -14.52 8.18 -1.04
CA ARG A 219 -15.66 8.47 -1.92
C ARG A 219 -16.78 7.46 -1.82
N SER A 220 -16.58 6.37 -1.10
CA SER A 220 -17.52 5.24 -1.07
C SER A 220 -18.65 5.46 -0.08
N HIS A 221 -19.44 6.51 -0.29
CA HIS A 221 -20.58 6.83 0.56
C HIS A 221 -21.79 5.90 0.31
N ARG A 222 -21.76 5.10 -0.75
CA ARG A 222 -22.90 4.31 -1.25
C ARG A 222 -22.70 2.80 -1.17
N LEU A 223 -21.60 2.31 -0.60
CA LEU A 223 -21.44 0.87 -0.44
C LEU A 223 -22.40 0.34 0.61
N SER A 224 -22.97 -0.81 0.33
CA SER A 224 -23.78 -1.53 1.30
C SER A 224 -22.89 -1.98 2.46
N LEU A 225 -23.41 -1.85 3.69
CA LEU A 225 -22.77 -2.34 4.92
C LEU A 225 -22.20 -3.78 4.81
N PRO A 226 -22.87 -4.76 4.17
CA PRO A 226 -22.30 -6.11 4.04
C PRO A 226 -20.99 -6.13 3.24
N LEU A 227 -20.89 -5.37 2.15
CA LEU A 227 -19.69 -5.35 1.32
C LEU A 227 -18.52 -4.72 2.10
N ARG A 228 -18.82 -3.67 2.88
CA ARG A 228 -17.87 -3.06 3.81
C ARG A 228 -17.33 -4.11 4.79
N MET A 229 -18.23 -4.85 5.47
CA MET A 229 -17.85 -5.90 6.43
C MET A 229 -16.98 -7.00 5.79
N ILE A 230 -17.32 -7.44 4.58
CA ILE A 230 -16.53 -8.44 3.86
C ILE A 230 -15.11 -7.93 3.61
N LEU A 231 -14.96 -6.69 3.14
CA LEU A 231 -13.64 -6.09 2.92
C LEU A 231 -12.83 -5.96 4.22
N TRP A 232 -13.49 -5.64 5.34
CA TRP A 232 -12.86 -5.61 6.66
C TRP A 232 -12.35 -6.97 7.09
N VAL A 233 -13.23 -7.98 7.07
CA VAL A 233 -12.91 -9.35 7.46
C VAL A 233 -11.77 -9.88 6.59
N LEU A 234 -11.79 -9.59 5.30
CA LEU A 234 -10.75 -10.07 4.41
C LEU A 234 -9.43 -9.33 4.60
N ALA A 235 -9.44 -8.02 4.82
CA ALA A 235 -8.21 -7.27 5.11
C ALA A 235 -7.58 -7.73 6.44
N LEU A 236 -8.38 -7.81 7.50
CA LEU A 236 -7.93 -8.28 8.82
C LEU A 236 -7.52 -9.77 8.78
N GLY A 237 -8.27 -10.61 8.09
CA GLY A 237 -7.97 -12.02 7.91
C GLY A 237 -6.67 -12.23 7.13
N SER A 238 -6.50 -11.54 6.00
CA SER A 238 -5.27 -11.59 5.21
C SER A 238 -4.07 -11.14 6.05
N MET A 239 -4.24 -10.10 6.86
CA MET A 239 -3.20 -9.64 7.76
C MET A 239 -2.85 -10.64 8.87
N ALA A 240 -3.85 -11.20 9.54
CA ALA A 240 -3.63 -12.18 10.60
C ALA A 240 -2.89 -13.40 10.05
N VAL A 241 -3.28 -13.86 8.86
CA VAL A 241 -2.60 -14.96 8.19
C VAL A 241 -1.18 -14.58 7.80
N LEU A 242 -0.93 -13.36 7.28
CA LEU A 242 0.42 -12.93 6.91
C LEU A 242 1.33 -12.70 8.10
N ALA A 243 0.83 -12.16 9.21
CA ALA A 243 1.58 -11.99 10.43
C ALA A 243 1.90 -13.35 11.07
N ALA A 244 0.90 -14.25 11.13
CA ALA A 244 1.11 -15.62 11.59
C ALA A 244 2.10 -16.35 10.69
N MET A 245 2.00 -16.18 9.37
CA MET A 245 2.93 -16.78 8.43
C MET A 245 4.32 -16.19 8.53
N GLN A 246 4.53 -14.90 8.77
CA GLN A 246 5.88 -14.37 9.03
C GLN A 246 6.48 -15.00 10.30
N GLY A 247 5.69 -15.19 11.35
CA GLY A 247 6.12 -15.89 12.57
C GLY A 247 6.40 -17.37 12.34
N ILE A 248 5.53 -18.07 11.60
CA ILE A 248 5.67 -19.49 11.28
C ILE A 248 6.81 -19.73 10.29
N TRP A 249 7.02 -18.86 9.29
CA TRP A 249 8.19 -18.91 8.40
C TRP A 249 9.47 -18.70 9.20
N TRP A 250 9.44 -17.83 10.20
CA TRP A 250 10.56 -17.63 11.13
C TRP A 250 10.88 -18.91 11.90
N VAL A 251 9.87 -19.54 12.50
CA VAL A 251 10.03 -20.81 13.22
C VAL A 251 10.45 -21.93 12.26
N ALA A 252 9.89 -21.97 11.05
CA ALA A 252 10.20 -22.94 10.02
C ALA A 252 11.64 -22.79 9.49
N LEU A 253 12.14 -21.57 9.28
CA LEU A 253 13.54 -21.27 8.93
C LEU A 253 14.49 -21.73 10.04
N VAL A 254 14.15 -21.44 11.31
CA VAL A 254 14.95 -21.87 12.47
C VAL A 254 14.92 -23.40 12.62
N THR A 255 13.83 -24.06 12.24
CA THR A 255 13.68 -25.52 12.31
C THR A 255 14.02 -26.25 10.99
N GLN A 256 14.39 -25.52 9.93
CA GLN A 256 14.67 -26.03 8.57
C GLN A 256 16.00 -26.79 8.43
N SER A 257 16.58 -27.24 9.54
CA SER A 257 17.53 -28.35 9.53
C SER A 257 16.87 -29.70 9.18
N ARG A 258 15.56 -29.75 8.92
CA ARG A 258 14.84 -30.98 8.52
C ARG A 258 14.23 -30.91 7.11
N PRO A 259 14.61 -31.82 6.18
CA PRO A 259 14.26 -31.78 4.75
C PRO A 259 12.81 -32.14 4.39
N TRP A 260 11.91 -32.34 5.36
CA TRP A 260 10.59 -32.93 5.14
C TRP A 260 9.42 -31.94 5.04
N PHE A 261 9.64 -30.64 5.25
CA PHE A 261 8.59 -29.63 5.07
C PHE A 261 8.44 -29.26 3.58
N HIS A 262 7.49 -29.90 2.90
CA HIS A 262 7.18 -29.66 1.48
C HIS A 262 6.68 -28.23 1.19
N PRO A 263 7.03 -27.65 0.02
CA PRO A 263 6.68 -26.28 -0.38
C PRO A 263 5.18 -26.03 -0.70
N ILE A 264 4.35 -27.08 -0.66
CA ILE A 264 2.92 -27.00 -1.04
C ILE A 264 2.09 -26.14 -0.05
N TRP A 265 2.54 -25.99 1.19
CA TRP A 265 1.88 -25.13 2.19
C TRP A 265 2.28 -23.64 2.10
N GLN A 266 3.10 -23.25 1.12
CA GLN A 266 3.67 -21.89 1.05
C GLN A 266 2.80 -20.83 0.35
N LYS A 267 1.71 -21.20 -0.34
CA LYS A 267 0.94 -20.24 -1.18
C LYS A 267 -0.55 -19.97 -0.86
N PRO A 268 -1.23 -20.59 0.14
CA PRO A 268 -2.66 -20.36 0.33
C PRO A 268 -3.09 -18.93 0.77
N PRO A 269 -2.30 -18.09 1.48
CA PRO A 269 -2.80 -16.78 1.96
C PRO A 269 -3.02 -15.74 0.87
N TRP A 270 -2.21 -15.78 -0.18
CA TRP A 270 -2.19 -14.75 -1.21
C TRP A 270 -3.51 -14.69 -1.99
N LEU A 271 -4.15 -15.85 -2.15
CA LEU A 271 -5.46 -15.94 -2.79
C LEU A 271 -6.53 -15.18 -2.00
N LEU A 272 -6.47 -15.18 -0.66
CA LEU A 272 -7.38 -14.40 0.19
C LEU A 272 -7.12 -12.89 0.05
N ALA A 273 -5.85 -12.48 0.00
CA ALA A 273 -5.50 -11.07 -0.22
C ALA A 273 -5.99 -10.55 -1.58
N ILE A 274 -5.90 -11.38 -2.63
CA ILE A 274 -6.35 -11.06 -3.99
C ILE A 274 -7.88 -11.02 -4.10
N ALA A 275 -8.58 -11.92 -3.41
CA ALA A 275 -10.02 -12.07 -3.53
C ALA A 275 -10.78 -10.76 -3.19
N GLY A 276 -10.31 -9.95 -2.26
CA GLY A 276 -11.04 -8.77 -1.77
C GLY A 276 -11.22 -7.69 -2.81
N PRO A 277 -10.13 -7.13 -3.33
CA PRO A 277 -10.20 -6.17 -4.42
C PRO A 277 -10.96 -6.74 -5.62
N VAL A 278 -10.71 -8.00 -6.00
CA VAL A 278 -11.41 -8.62 -7.14
C VAL A 278 -12.93 -8.65 -6.90
N MET A 279 -13.37 -9.12 -5.75
CA MET A 279 -14.79 -9.16 -5.37
C MET A 279 -15.41 -7.75 -5.34
N TYR A 280 -14.68 -6.75 -4.85
CA TYR A 280 -15.11 -5.35 -4.88
C TYR A 280 -15.33 -4.84 -6.31
N TRP A 281 -14.38 -5.10 -7.20
CA TRP A 281 -14.47 -4.69 -8.61
C TRP A 281 -15.63 -5.39 -9.32
N LEU A 282 -15.81 -6.69 -9.09
CA LEU A 282 -16.95 -7.45 -9.64
C LEU A 282 -18.30 -6.91 -9.15
N ALA A 283 -18.43 -6.69 -7.84
CA ALA A 283 -19.66 -6.17 -7.25
C ALA A 283 -20.01 -4.75 -7.75
N THR A 284 -19.02 -3.88 -7.89
CA THR A 284 -19.23 -2.52 -8.41
C THR A 284 -19.56 -2.50 -9.91
N ALA A 285 -18.96 -3.39 -10.70
CA ALA A 285 -19.29 -3.56 -12.11
C ALA A 285 -20.73 -4.09 -12.31
N ALA A 286 -21.14 -5.10 -11.54
CA ALA A 286 -22.50 -5.64 -11.58
C ALA A 286 -23.56 -4.58 -11.24
N ARG A 287 -23.30 -3.75 -10.22
CA ARG A 287 -24.22 -2.67 -9.83
C ARG A 287 -24.39 -1.62 -10.93
N LYS A 288 -23.31 -1.22 -11.62
CA LYS A 288 -23.40 -0.27 -12.74
C LYS A 288 -24.29 -0.80 -13.88
N ARG A 289 -24.22 -2.11 -14.18
CA ARG A 289 -25.08 -2.73 -15.20
C ARG A 289 -26.56 -2.68 -14.81
N HIS A 290 -26.90 -3.00 -13.56
CA HIS A 290 -28.29 -2.93 -13.10
C HIS A 290 -28.86 -1.51 -13.06
N SER A 291 -28.07 -0.51 -12.68
CA SER A 291 -28.54 0.88 -12.71
C SER A 291 -28.70 1.45 -14.13
N GLY A 292 -28.00 0.89 -15.13
CA GLY A 292 -28.14 1.30 -16.53
C GLY A 292 -29.31 0.66 -17.28
N ALA A 293 -29.78 -0.51 -16.84
CA ALA A 293 -30.86 -1.26 -17.50
C ALA A 293 -32.27 -0.80 -17.08
N GLY A 294 -32.40 0.08 -16.08
CA GLY A 294 -33.65 0.32 -15.38
C GLY A 294 -34.49 1.53 -15.82
N ASN A 295 -34.17 2.24 -16.92
CA ASN A 295 -35.04 3.36 -17.31
C ASN A 295 -35.09 3.68 -18.82
N PRO A 296 -35.71 2.81 -19.65
CA PRO A 296 -36.17 3.19 -20.99
C PRO A 296 -37.51 3.97 -20.99
N ALA A 297 -38.08 4.34 -19.84
CA ALA A 297 -39.49 4.75 -19.74
C ALA A 297 -39.77 6.27 -19.73
N CYS A 298 -38.81 7.16 -20.02
CA CYS A 298 -39.07 8.61 -19.99
C CYS A 298 -38.50 9.36 -21.21
N SER A 299 -38.77 8.85 -22.41
CA SER A 299 -38.60 9.57 -23.66
C SER A 299 -39.87 9.44 -24.51
N ARG A 300 -40.98 9.96 -23.99
CA ARG A 300 -42.20 10.29 -24.74
C ARG A 300 -43.09 11.09 -23.79
N LEU A 301 -42.95 12.41 -23.87
CA LEU A 301 -44.01 13.42 -23.87
C LEU A 301 -43.33 14.78 -24.03
#